data_AF-A0A8S3JR26-F1
#
_entry.id   AF-A0A8S3JR26-F1
#
_cell.length_a   1.000
_cell.length_b   1.000
_cell.length_c   1.000
_cell.angle_alpha   90.00
_cell.angle_beta   90.00
_cell.angle_gamma   90.00
#
_symmetry.space_group_name_H-M   'P 1'
#
loop_
_entity.id
_entity.type
_entity.pdbx_description
1 polymer ?
#
loop_
_entity_poly.entity_id
_entity_poly.type
_entity_poly.pdbx_seq_one_letter_code
_entity_poly.pdbx_strand_id
1 'polypeptide(L)'
;LTNKTDLSPEEEYELRHTVFLPPGVHFGNGTYIIGVRLLNASTPMNLTEYNSSYTANMYVSKCQYWDEKRYVWSSEGCEVGPLTTLKSTECLCRHLTTFGGDFYVPPNTIDFSTVFLKFKKLHENAAVFSTVMVILGLYIIAAVWTRRTDKQDLIK
;
A
#
# COMPACT_ATOMS: atom_id res chain seq x y z
N LEU A 1 13.34 4.77 18.76
CA LEU A 1 13.38 6.24 18.60
C LEU A 1 14.71 6.56 17.94
N THR A 2 14.73 6.69 16.62
CA THR A 2 15.92 7.10 15.87
C THR A 2 16.17 8.57 16.17
N ASN A 3 17.32 8.88 16.77
CA ASN A 3 17.71 10.27 16.97
C ASN A 3 18.08 10.88 15.61
N LYS A 4 17.85 12.18 15.44
CA LYS A 4 18.20 12.94 14.22
C LYS A 4 19.67 12.79 13.79
N THR A 5 20.53 12.33 14.70
CA THR A 5 21.97 12.08 14.50
C THR A 5 22.30 10.74 13.84
N ASP A 6 21.34 9.82 13.67
CA ASP A 6 21.55 8.49 13.05
C ASP A 6 21.09 8.43 11.58
N LEU A 7 20.65 9.55 10.98
CA LEU A 7 20.21 9.55 9.60
C LEU A 7 21.39 9.49 8.63
N SER A 8 21.28 8.61 7.64
CA SER A 8 22.20 8.60 6.51
C SER A 8 22.02 9.87 5.65
N PRO A 9 23.04 10.29 4.89
CA PRO A 9 22.93 11.43 3.98
C PRO A 9 21.80 11.27 2.94
N GLU A 10 21.51 10.02 2.54
CA GLU A 10 20.41 9.70 1.62
C GLU A 10 19.04 9.95 2.26
N GLU A 11 18.86 9.54 3.52
CA GLU A 11 17.62 9.78 4.26
C GLU A 11 17.41 11.27 4.55
N GLU A 12 18.47 12.02 4.86
CA GLU A 12 18.36 13.47 5.03
C GLU A 12 17.93 14.16 3.72
N TYR A 13 18.46 13.71 2.58
CA TYR A 13 18.07 14.21 1.27
C TYR A 13 16.61 13.84 0.94
N GLU A 14 16.18 12.61 1.24
CA GLU A 14 14.81 12.14 1.07
C GLU A 14 13.83 12.98 1.90
N LEU A 15 14.14 13.23 3.18
CA LEU A 15 13.28 14.01 4.07
C LEU A 15 13.14 15.47 3.61
N ARG A 16 14.19 16.08 3.04
CA ARG A 16 14.10 17.45 2.49
C ARG A 16 13.14 17.58 1.31
N HIS A 17 12.89 16.48 0.59
CA HIS A 17 12.04 16.45 -0.60
C HIS A 17 10.73 15.67 -0.39
N THR A 18 10.45 15.26 0.85
CA THR A 18 9.21 14.55 1.22
C THR A 18 8.23 15.54 1.82
N VAL A 19 6.96 15.46 1.38
CA VAL A 19 5.87 16.28 1.91
C VAL A 19 4.72 15.36 2.28
N PHE A 20 4.32 15.38 3.56
CA PHE A 20 3.10 14.72 4.01
C PHE A 20 1.89 15.62 3.82
N LEU A 21 0.87 15.09 3.13
CA LEU A 21 -0.39 15.78 2.94
C LEU A 21 -1.29 15.49 4.16
N PRO A 22 -1.61 16.49 5.01
CA PRO A 22 -2.38 16.26 6.21
C PRO A 22 -3.83 15.86 5.90
N PRO A 23 -4.49 15.11 6.81
CA PRO A 23 -5.91 14.78 6.69
C PRO A 23 -6.74 16.08 6.65
N GLY A 24 -7.36 16.34 5.50
CA GLY A 24 -8.13 17.57 5.23
C GLY A 24 -7.72 18.32 3.97
N VAL A 25 -6.53 18.06 3.41
CA VAL A 25 -6.14 18.58 2.08
C VAL A 25 -6.71 17.71 0.95
N HIS A 26 -6.98 16.45 1.26
CA HIS A 26 -7.59 15.49 0.34
C HIS A 26 -9.08 15.28 0.69
N PHE A 27 -9.97 15.80 -0.15
CA PHE A 27 -11.43 15.66 0.00
C PHE A 27 -11.96 14.42 -0.75
N GLY A 28 -11.34 13.26 -0.48
CA GLY A 28 -11.72 11.99 -1.09
C GLY A 28 -11.21 11.82 -2.53
N ASN A 29 -11.96 11.06 -3.32
CA ASN A 29 -11.59 10.71 -4.69
C ASN A 29 -11.59 11.96 -5.58
N GLY A 30 -10.45 12.23 -6.21
CA GLY A 30 -10.27 13.38 -7.09
C GLY A 30 -8.93 13.34 -7.80
N THR A 31 -8.76 14.25 -8.76
CA THR A 31 -7.50 14.43 -9.47
C THR A 31 -6.66 15.50 -8.78
N TYR A 32 -5.47 15.12 -8.34
CA TYR A 32 -4.50 16.03 -7.72
C TYR A 32 -3.34 16.26 -8.69
N ILE A 33 -2.94 17.51 -8.88
CA ILE A 33 -1.84 17.89 -9.78
C ILE A 33 -0.64 18.27 -8.94
N ILE A 34 0.48 17.57 -9.16
CA ILE A 34 1.78 17.87 -8.52
C ILE A 34 2.65 18.53 -9.58
N GLY A 35 3.14 19.73 -9.27
CA GLY A 35 4.04 20.49 -10.16
C GLY A 35 5.39 20.73 -9.50
N VAL A 36 6.47 20.60 -10.27
CA VAL A 36 7.83 20.94 -9.84
C VAL A 36 8.19 22.30 -10.44
N ARG A 37 8.81 23.17 -9.64
CA ARG A 37 9.29 24.48 -10.08
C ARG A 37 10.73 24.68 -9.61
N LEU A 38 11.56 25.24 -10.48
CA LEU A 38 12.90 25.70 -10.12
C LEU A 38 12.83 26.97 -9.26
N LEU A 39 13.50 26.94 -8.11
CA LEU A 39 13.70 28.11 -7.25
C LEU A 39 15.06 28.75 -7.57
N ASN A 40 15.14 30.08 -7.53
CA ASN A 40 16.38 30.86 -7.72
C ASN A 40 17.07 30.69 -9.09
N ALA A 41 16.31 30.78 -10.18
CA ALA A 41 16.91 30.92 -11.50
C ALA A 41 17.59 32.30 -11.61
N SER A 42 18.92 32.32 -11.58
CA SER A 42 19.76 33.53 -11.69
C SER A 42 19.74 34.14 -13.10
N THR A 43 19.19 33.43 -14.07
CA THR A 43 18.97 33.89 -15.45
C THR A 43 17.54 33.56 -15.88
N PRO A 44 16.90 34.37 -16.74
CA PRO A 44 15.67 33.97 -17.41
C PRO A 44 15.97 32.74 -18.27
N MET A 45 15.73 31.57 -17.70
CA MET A 45 16.02 30.30 -18.30
C MET A 45 14.88 29.92 -19.24
N ASN A 46 15.20 29.66 -20.51
CA ASN A 46 14.26 29.02 -21.42
C ASN A 46 14.03 27.59 -20.92
N LEU A 47 12.85 27.34 -20.35
CA LEU A 47 12.45 26.02 -19.81
C LEU A 47 12.51 24.89 -20.85
N THR A 48 12.62 25.22 -22.14
CA THR A 48 12.74 24.28 -23.26
C THR A 48 14.17 23.75 -23.49
N GLU A 49 15.19 24.37 -22.89
CA GLU A 49 16.60 24.05 -23.15
C GLU A 49 17.23 23.16 -22.06
N TYR A 50 16.55 22.98 -20.92
CA TYR A 50 17.04 22.22 -19.77
C TYR A 50 16.25 20.93 -19.57
N ASN A 51 16.90 19.79 -19.86
CA ASN A 51 16.37 18.47 -19.56
C ASN A 51 16.80 18.05 -18.16
N SER A 52 15.86 17.94 -17.23
CA SER A 52 16.06 17.28 -15.94
C SER A 52 15.12 16.11 -15.78
N SER A 53 15.68 14.96 -15.41
CA SER A 53 14.92 13.79 -15.02
C SER A 53 14.64 13.83 -13.52
N TYR A 54 13.38 13.58 -13.15
CA TYR A 54 12.95 13.48 -11.77
C TYR A 54 12.18 12.18 -11.59
N THR A 55 12.37 11.54 -10.44
CA THR A 55 11.57 10.37 -10.02
C THR A 55 10.67 10.80 -8.87
N ALA A 56 9.36 10.69 -9.06
CA ALA A 56 8.38 10.94 -8.01
C ALA A 56 7.87 9.61 -7.45
N ASN A 57 7.96 9.44 -6.13
CA ASN A 57 7.43 8.29 -5.41
C ASN A 57 6.29 8.76 -4.51
N MET A 58 5.18 8.02 -4.51
CA MET A 58 4.03 8.27 -3.64
C MET A 58 3.80 7.06 -2.75
N TYR A 59 3.60 7.29 -1.47
CA TYR A 59 3.28 6.26 -0.50
C TYR A 59 2.35 6.83 0.55
N VAL A 60 1.63 5.95 1.23
CA VAL A 60 0.71 6.30 2.31
C VAL A 60 1.28 5.76 3.60
N SER A 61 1.43 6.62 4.60
CA SER A 61 1.80 6.25 5.96
C SER A 61 0.73 6.75 6.92
N LYS A 62 0.42 5.93 7.93
CA LYS A 62 -0.61 6.21 8.94
C LYS A 62 -0.17 5.70 10.30
N CYS A 63 -0.40 6.51 11.34
CA CYS A 63 -0.17 6.11 12.72
C CYS A 63 -1.50 5.78 13.39
N GLN A 64 -1.60 4.60 14.01
CA GLN A 64 -2.80 4.14 14.70
C GLN A 64 -2.48 3.49 16.04
N TYR A 65 -3.51 3.40 16.87
CA TYR A 65 -3.49 2.64 18.10
C TYR A 65 -4.73 1.74 18.20
N TRP A 66 -4.61 0.67 18.96
CA TRP A 66 -5.73 -0.20 19.25
C TRP A 66 -6.59 0.40 20.36
N ASP A 67 -7.83 0.77 20.04
CA ASP A 67 -8.80 1.23 21.02
C ASP A 67 -9.54 0.04 21.61
N GLU A 68 -9.16 -0.39 22.81
CA GLU A 68 -9.77 -1.54 23.49
C GLU A 68 -11.24 -1.35 23.86
N LYS A 69 -11.73 -0.10 23.99
CA LYS A 69 -13.13 0.17 24.34
C LYS A 69 -14.05 -0.01 23.14
N ARG A 70 -13.56 0.42 21.97
CA ARG A 70 -14.30 0.34 20.69
C ARG A 70 -13.96 -0.91 19.87
N TYR A 71 -12.89 -1.63 20.24
CA TYR A 71 -12.31 -2.74 19.48
C TYR A 71 -12.00 -2.35 18.01
N VAL A 72 -11.43 -1.17 17.82
CA VAL A 72 -11.06 -0.64 16.48
C VAL A 72 -9.67 0.00 16.49
N TRP A 73 -9.03 0.01 15.32
CA TRP A 73 -7.83 0.82 15.09
C TRP A 73 -8.21 2.28 14.90
N SER A 74 -7.80 3.13 15.84
CA SER A 74 -8.06 4.57 15.83
C SER A 74 -6.76 5.33 15.56
N SER A 75 -6.82 6.45 14.85
CA SER A 75 -5.69 7.39 14.68
C SER A 75 -5.80 8.60 15.60
N GLU A 76 -6.79 8.61 16.50
CA GLU A 76 -7.06 9.75 17.37
C GLU A 76 -5.88 10.03 18.33
N GLY A 77 -5.34 11.25 18.27
CA GLY A 77 -4.18 11.63 19.08
C GLY A 77 -2.85 11.03 18.65
N CYS A 78 -2.78 10.48 17.43
CA CYS A 78 -1.54 10.05 16.78
C CYS A 78 -1.36 10.78 15.45
N GLU A 79 -0.15 11.27 15.20
CA GLU A 79 0.23 11.97 13.98
C GLU A 79 1.52 11.36 13.41
N VAL A 80 1.66 11.41 12.08
CA VAL A 80 2.88 10.99 11.39
C VAL A 80 3.94 12.08 11.57
N GLY A 81 5.10 11.70 12.09
CA GLY A 81 6.19 12.60 12.40
C GLY A 81 7.02 13.00 11.16
N PRO A 82 7.78 14.10 11.27
CA PRO A 82 8.58 14.63 10.16
C PRO A 82 9.80 13.78 9.80
N LEU A 83 10.19 12.79 10.61
CA LEU A 83 11.29 11.86 10.30
C LEU A 83 10.80 10.58 9.61
N THR A 84 9.58 10.58 9.08
CA THR A 84 9.02 9.45 8.32
C THR A 84 9.63 9.40 6.92
N THR A 85 10.22 8.26 6.58
CA THR A 85 10.80 7.91 5.28
C THR A 85 10.08 6.70 4.67
N LEU A 86 10.47 6.31 3.45
CA LEU A 86 9.99 5.07 2.82
C LEU A 86 10.28 3.80 3.63
N LYS A 87 11.32 3.81 4.47
CA LYS A 87 11.77 2.64 5.24
C LYS A 87 11.26 2.64 6.68
N SER A 88 10.98 3.81 7.24
CA SER A 88 10.65 3.96 8.65
C SER A 88 9.58 5.03 8.83
N THR A 89 8.55 4.72 9.62
CA THR A 89 7.52 5.69 9.99
C THR A 89 7.71 6.17 11.42
N GLU A 90 7.78 7.48 11.61
CA GLU A 90 7.77 8.10 12.93
C GLU A 90 6.32 8.37 13.34
N CYS A 91 5.90 7.86 14.50
CA CYS A 91 4.57 8.12 15.05
C CYS A 91 4.66 8.93 16.34
N LEU A 92 4.01 10.10 16.32
CA LEU A 92 3.89 11.00 17.45
C LEU A 92 2.50 10.84 18.06
N CYS A 93 2.40 10.06 19.14
CA CYS A 93 1.14 9.82 19.85
C CYS A 93 1.18 10.47 21.24
N ARG A 94 0.04 11.04 21.67
CA ARG A 94 -0.12 11.70 22.98
C ARG A 94 -0.60 10.78 24.11
N HIS A 95 -0.69 9.48 23.86
CA HIS A 95 -1.18 8.46 24.79
C HIS A 95 -0.28 7.22 24.79
N LEU A 96 -0.34 6.46 25.89
CA LEU A 96 0.44 5.24 26.06
C LEU A 96 -0.48 4.03 25.84
N THR A 97 -0.53 3.55 24.62
CA THR A 97 -1.32 2.38 24.20
C THR A 97 -0.50 1.51 23.26
N THR A 98 -1.02 0.33 22.92
CA THR A 98 -0.47 -0.45 21.80
C THR A 98 -0.60 0.35 20.51
N PHE A 99 0.52 0.80 19.98
CA PHE A 99 0.62 1.59 18.75
C PHE A 99 1.12 0.73 17.59
N GLY A 100 0.73 1.10 16.38
CA GLY A 100 1.17 0.48 15.14
C GLY A 100 1.17 1.49 14.00
N GLY A 101 2.15 1.36 13.11
CA GLY A 101 2.12 2.02 11.81
C GLY A 101 1.33 1.17 10.81
N ASP A 102 0.58 1.82 9.93
CA ASP A 102 -0.04 1.22 8.76
C ASP A 102 0.52 1.90 7.50
N PHE A 103 0.79 1.09 6.47
CA PHE A 103 1.26 1.57 5.18
C PHE A 103 0.35 1.00 4.10
N TYR A 104 -0.28 1.88 3.31
CA TYR A 104 -1.20 1.45 2.27
C TYR A 104 -0.51 1.49 0.92
N VAL A 105 -0.25 0.32 0.36
CA VAL A 105 0.14 0.17 -1.05
C VAL A 105 -1.14 -0.08 -1.84
N PRO A 106 -1.56 0.83 -2.73
CA PRO A 106 -2.75 0.60 -3.53
C PRO A 106 -2.57 -0.71 -4.32
N PRO A 107 -3.50 -1.68 -4.17
CA PRO A 107 -3.42 -2.91 -4.95
C PRO A 107 -3.50 -2.54 -6.43
N ASN A 108 -2.62 -3.12 -7.23
CA ASN A 108 -2.64 -2.92 -8.68
C ASN A 108 -4.04 -3.31 -9.18
N THR A 109 -4.72 -2.42 -9.91
CA THR A 109 -6.10 -2.68 -10.34
C THR A 109 -6.10 -3.86 -11.31
N ILE A 110 -6.67 -4.99 -10.90
CA ILE A 110 -6.84 -6.14 -11.77
C ILE A 110 -7.96 -5.81 -12.74
N ASP A 111 -7.59 -5.55 -13.99
CA ASP A 111 -8.58 -5.40 -15.06
C ASP A 111 -9.10 -6.78 -15.46
N PHE A 112 -10.23 -7.18 -14.88
CA PHE A 112 -10.87 -8.46 -15.19
C PHE A 112 -11.24 -8.60 -16.67
N SER A 113 -11.38 -7.51 -17.44
CA SER A 113 -11.65 -7.61 -18.89
C SER A 113 -10.48 -8.27 -19.62
N THR A 114 -9.23 -7.90 -19.28
CA THR A 114 -8.03 -8.53 -19.83
C THR A 114 -7.85 -9.97 -19.37
N VAL A 115 -8.24 -10.27 -18.13
CA VAL A 115 -8.24 -11.64 -17.60
C VAL A 115 -9.19 -12.53 -18.40
N PHE A 116 -10.43 -12.09 -18.64
CA PHE A 116 -11.40 -12.84 -19.45
C PHE A 116 -10.98 -12.97 -20.91
N LEU A 117 -10.32 -11.97 -21.50
CA LEU A 117 -9.74 -12.08 -22.84
C LEU A 117 -8.66 -13.16 -22.92
N LYS A 118 -7.79 -13.25 -21.90
CA LYS A 118 -6.79 -14.33 -21.81
C LYS A 118 -7.44 -15.70 -21.59
N PHE A 119 -8.58 -15.77 -20.92
CA PHE A 119 -9.40 -16.98 -20.83
C PHE A 119 -10.12 -17.33 -22.13
N LYS A 120 -10.38 -16.40 -23.06
CA LYS A 120 -10.92 -16.76 -24.39
C LYS A 120 -9.92 -17.54 -25.24
N LYS A 121 -8.62 -17.34 -25.01
CA LYS A 121 -7.53 -18.06 -25.66
C LYS A 121 -6.93 -19.12 -24.74
N LEU A 122 -7.75 -20.04 -24.24
CA LEU A 122 -7.34 -21.10 -23.31
C LEU A 122 -6.08 -21.86 -23.76
N HIS A 123 -5.87 -22.02 -25.06
CA HIS A 123 -4.70 -22.71 -25.61
C HIS A 123 -3.36 -22.00 -25.32
N GLU A 124 -3.35 -20.66 -25.17
CA GLU A 124 -2.13 -19.89 -24.88
C GLU A 124 -1.73 -20.03 -23.41
N ASN A 125 -2.67 -20.40 -22.53
CA ASN A 125 -2.48 -20.52 -21.08
C ASN A 125 -2.93 -21.88 -20.54
N ALA A 126 -2.75 -22.94 -21.34
CA ALA A 126 -3.25 -24.28 -21.03
C ALA A 126 -2.68 -24.84 -19.71
N ALA A 127 -1.43 -24.51 -19.37
CA ALA A 127 -0.80 -24.91 -18.12
C ALA A 127 -1.53 -24.36 -16.89
N VAL A 128 -1.82 -23.05 -16.86
CA VAL A 128 -2.52 -22.41 -15.74
C VAL A 128 -3.97 -22.89 -15.65
N PHE A 129 -4.64 -23.05 -16.78
CA PHE A 129 -6.01 -23.55 -16.78
C PHE A 129 -6.08 -25.00 -16.25
N SER A 130 -5.16 -25.86 -16.70
CA SER A 130 -5.08 -27.25 -16.26
C SER A 130 -4.82 -27.36 -14.75
N THR A 131 -3.87 -26.58 -14.20
CA THR A 131 -3.58 -26.61 -12.76
C THR A 131 -4.78 -26.19 -11.92
N VAL A 132 -5.51 -25.15 -12.33
CA VAL A 132 -6.74 -24.71 -11.63
C VAL A 132 -7.81 -25.80 -11.68
N MET A 133 -8.02 -26.46 -12.83
CA MET A 133 -9.00 -27.54 -12.94
C MET A 133 -8.64 -28.75 -12.07
N VAL A 134 -7.36 -29.13 -12.01
CA VAL A 134 -6.89 -30.24 -11.15
C VAL A 134 -7.10 -29.91 -9.67
N ILE A 135 -6.73 -28.70 -9.24
CA ILE A 135 -6.90 -28.27 -7.84
C ILE A 135 -8.39 -28.25 -7.48
N LEU A 136 -9.25 -27.70 -8.34
CA LEU A 136 -10.70 -27.70 -8.11
C LEU A 136 -11.28 -29.11 -8.07
N GLY A 137 -10.83 -30.00 -8.95
CA GLY A 137 -11.23 -31.41 -8.95
C GLY A 137 -10.87 -32.11 -7.64
N LEU A 138 -9.62 -31.99 -7.20
CA LEU A 138 -9.15 -32.56 -5.92
C LEU A 138 -9.91 -31.97 -4.74
N TYR A 139 -10.17 -30.66 -4.75
CA TYR A 139 -10.97 -30.00 -3.71
C TYR A 139 -12.39 -30.56 -3.64
N ILE A 140 -13.07 -30.73 -4.78
CA ILE A 140 -14.43 -31.30 -4.83
C ILE A 140 -14.44 -32.74 -4.31
N ILE A 141 -13.45 -33.55 -4.71
CA ILE A 141 -13.33 -34.94 -4.22
C ILE A 141 -13.15 -34.95 -2.70
N ALA A 142 -12.23 -34.14 -2.17
CA ALA A 142 -12.01 -34.03 -0.73
C ALA A 142 -13.25 -33.50 0.01
N ALA A 143 -13.93 -32.51 -0.54
CA ALA A 143 -15.16 -31.95 0.03
C ALA A 143 -16.31 -32.98 0.06
N VAL A 144 -16.43 -33.81 -0.97
CA VAL A 144 -17.43 -34.91 -0.99
C VAL A 144 -17.05 -35.99 0.01
N TRP A 145 -15.78 -36.37 0.08
CA TRP A 145 -15.30 -37.38 1.02
C TRP A 145 -15.50 -36.95 2.48
N THR A 146 -15.04 -35.75 2.83
CA THR A 146 -15.23 -35.16 4.17
C THR A 146 -16.70 -35.06 4.55
N ARG A 147 -17.58 -34.61 3.64
CA ARG A 147 -19.04 -34.58 3.87
C ARG A 147 -19.65 -35.97 4.07
N ARG A 148 -19.13 -37.01 3.42
CA ARG A 148 -19.61 -38.38 3.62
C ARG A 148 -19.19 -38.91 4.98
N THR A 149 -17.93 -38.70 5.36
CA THR A 149 -17.40 -39.12 6.67
C THR A 149 -18.11 -38.39 7.81
N ASP A 150 -18.28 -37.08 7.71
CA ASP A 150 -19.00 -36.25 8.71
C ASP A 150 -20.44 -36.76 8.93
N LYS A 151 -21.14 -37.16 7.86
CA LYS A 151 -22.47 -37.78 7.96
C LYS A 151 -22.45 -39.18 8.58
N GLN A 152 -21.38 -39.95 8.41
CA GLN A 152 -21.25 -41.28 9.01
C GLN A 152 -20.93 -41.20 10.49
N ASP A 153 -20.15 -40.19 10.91
CA ASP A 153 -19.85 -39.94 12.33
C ASP A 153 -21.11 -39.57 13.13
N LEU A 154 -22.11 -38.93 12.51
CA LEU A 154 -23.40 -38.63 13.15
C LEU A 154 -24.30 -39.86 13.36
N ILE A 155 -24.04 -40.97 12.67
CA ILE A 155 -24.84 -42.21 12.75
C ILE A 155 -24.24 -43.20 13.77
N LYS A 156 -23.04 -42.90 14.30
CA LYS A 156 -22.37 -43.68 15.35
C LYS A 156 -22.59 -43.08 16.73
#